data_AF-A0A966KXX9-F1
#
_entry.id   AF-A0A966KXX9-F1
#
_cell.length_a   1.000
_cell.length_b   1.000
_cell.length_c   1.000
_cell.angle_alpha   90.00
_cell.angle_beta   90.00
_cell.angle_gamma   90.00
#
_symmetry.space_group_name_H-M   'P 1'
#
loop_
_entity.id
_entity.type
_entity.pdbx_description
1 polymer ?
#
loop_
_entity_poly.entity_id
_entity_poly.type
_entity_poly.pdbx_seq_one_letter_code
_entity_poly.pdbx_strand_id
1 'polypeptide(L)'
;DWAGLPSCAPNRGTPGSPLFQINHWITPAGAAPTAEQAKVVNAYDVLMPRVRDCMTQRGHLPNIIGVNFYDKGDLLRVVDEVNGVR
;
A
#
# COMPACT_ATOMS: atom_id res chain seq x y z
N ASP A 1 16.91 -8.19 -4.19
CA ASP A 1 15.51 -8.42 -3.82
C ASP A 1 15.00 -7.18 -3.11
N TRP A 2 13.79 -6.72 -3.42
CA TRP A 2 13.17 -5.54 -2.75
C TRP A 2 11.69 -5.82 -2.43
N ALA A 3 11.24 -7.04 -2.71
CA ALA A 3 9.84 -7.40 -2.89
C ALA A 3 9.41 -8.46 -1.86
N GLY A 4 9.90 -8.34 -0.63
CA GLY A 4 9.18 -8.97 0.48
C GLY A 4 7.82 -8.28 0.56
N LEU A 5 6.82 -8.82 -0.16
CA LEU A 5 5.45 -8.30 -0.14
C LEU A 5 5.04 -8.20 1.33
N PRO A 6 4.80 -6.99 1.86
CA PRO A 6 4.56 -6.84 3.27
C PRO A 6 3.24 -7.55 3.62
N SER A 7 3.26 -8.38 4.66
CA SER A 7 2.07 -9.08 5.15
C SER A 7 0.91 -8.10 5.45
N CYS A 8 -0.33 -8.57 5.33
CA CYS A 8 -1.52 -7.86 5.82
C CYS A 8 -1.80 -8.12 7.32
N ALA A 9 -0.91 -8.86 8.00
CA ALA A 9 -1.02 -9.17 9.43
C ALA A 9 -1.12 -7.90 10.29
N PRO A 10 -1.84 -7.95 11.42
CA PRO A 10 -1.88 -6.85 12.37
C PRO A 10 -0.48 -6.51 12.89
N ASN A 11 -0.15 -5.21 12.89
CA ASN A 11 1.06 -4.69 13.56
C ASN A 11 0.69 -3.89 14.81
N ARG A 12 -0.34 -3.02 14.70
CA ARG A 12 -0.87 -2.21 15.82
C ARG A 12 -2.39 -2.25 15.80
N GLY A 13 -2.98 -2.01 16.96
CA GLY A 13 -4.42 -2.05 17.18
C GLY A 13 -4.98 -3.47 17.27
N THR A 14 -6.29 -3.55 17.41
CA THR A 14 -7.07 -4.79 17.41
C THR A 14 -7.88 -4.91 16.11
N PRO A 15 -8.42 -6.10 15.76
CA PRO A 15 -9.23 -6.25 14.56
C PRO A 15 -10.44 -5.31 14.45
N GLY A 16 -11.01 -4.86 15.58
CA GLY A 16 -12.12 -3.91 15.62
C GLY A 16 -11.70 -2.43 15.72
N SER A 17 -10.41 -2.12 15.54
CA SER A 17 -9.96 -0.73 15.56
C SER A 17 -10.49 0.03 14.33
N PRO A 18 -10.95 1.28 14.49
CA PRO A 18 -11.57 2.05 13.39
C PRO A 18 -10.56 2.52 12.33
N LEU A 19 -9.26 2.39 12.61
CA LEU A 19 -8.18 2.76 11.71
C LEU A 19 -7.50 1.51 11.15
N PHE A 20 -7.45 1.45 9.82
CA PHE A 20 -6.71 0.47 9.06
C PHE A 20 -5.73 1.17 8.12
N GLN A 21 -4.43 0.96 8.35
CA GLN A 21 -3.35 1.49 7.52
C GLN A 21 -2.62 0.37 6.80
N ILE A 22 -2.46 0.51 5.48
CA ILE A 22 -1.60 -0.35 4.66
C ILE A 22 -0.27 0.36 4.45
N ASN A 23 0.80 -0.24 4.93
CA ASN A 23 2.16 0.20 4.65
C ASN A 23 2.70 -0.51 3.40
N HIS A 24 3.11 0.27 2.42
CA HIS A 24 3.70 -0.18 1.16
C HIS A 24 5.03 0.54 0.94
N TRP A 25 5.93 0.36 1.89
CA TRP A 25 7.24 1.02 1.91
C TRP A 25 8.25 0.29 1.02
N ILE A 26 9.06 1.08 0.32
CA ILE A 26 10.24 0.62 -0.39
C ILE A 26 11.37 0.58 0.65
N THR A 27 11.93 -0.60 0.90
CA THR A 27 12.96 -0.78 1.94
C THR A 27 14.25 -1.36 1.34
N PRO A 28 15.07 -0.56 0.65
CA PRO A 28 16.31 -1.04 0.08
C PRO A 28 17.34 -1.42 1.15
N ALA A 29 18.01 -2.57 1.00
CA ALA A 29 19.20 -2.91 1.77
C ALA A 29 20.30 -1.85 1.56
N GLY A 30 20.59 -1.08 2.61
CA GLY A 30 21.72 -0.16 2.66
C GLY A 30 21.59 1.11 1.82
N ALA A 31 20.40 1.45 1.32
CA ALA A 31 20.17 2.65 0.50
C ALA A 31 18.82 3.31 0.79
N ALA A 32 18.73 4.62 0.48
CA ALA A 32 17.45 5.32 0.48
C ALA A 32 16.59 4.88 -0.72
N PRO A 33 15.25 4.86 -0.59
CA PRO A 33 14.36 4.57 -1.71
C PRO A 33 14.47 5.66 -2.78
N THR A 34 14.29 5.29 -4.04
CA THR A 34 14.35 6.21 -5.18
C THR A 34 12.98 6.42 -5.82
N ALA A 35 12.82 7.53 -6.54
CA ALA A 35 11.60 7.82 -7.30
C ALA A 35 11.35 6.79 -8.42
N GLU A 36 12.41 6.24 -9.03
CA GLU A 36 12.25 5.19 -10.06
C GLU A 36 11.75 3.87 -9.47
N GLN A 37 12.23 3.49 -8.27
CA GLN A 37 11.66 2.35 -7.54
C GLN A 37 10.19 2.59 -7.23
N ALA A 38 9.81 3.82 -6.84
CA ALA A 38 8.43 4.15 -6.54
C ALA A 38 7.51 4.08 -7.76
N LYS A 39 7.96 4.47 -8.96
CA LYS A 39 7.16 4.29 -10.19
C LYS A 39 6.76 2.83 -10.41
N VAL A 40 7.67 1.89 -10.12
CA VAL A 40 7.42 0.45 -10.29
C VAL A 40 6.55 -0.08 -9.15
N VAL A 41 6.90 0.22 -7.90
CA VAL A 41 6.25 -0.36 -6.72
C VAL A 41 4.86 0.22 -6.48
N ASN A 42 4.62 1.49 -6.83
CA ASN A 42 3.31 2.14 -6.74
C ASN A 42 2.47 2.00 -8.02
N ALA A 43 2.94 1.26 -9.03
CA ALA A 43 2.16 1.01 -10.24
C ALA A 43 0.84 0.31 -9.88
N TYR A 44 -0.21 0.61 -10.63
CA TYR A 44 -1.57 0.14 -10.31
C TYR A 44 -1.66 -1.38 -10.23
N ASP A 45 -1.01 -2.08 -11.16
CA ASP A 45 -0.95 -3.54 -11.25
C ASP A 45 -0.13 -4.20 -10.13
N VAL A 46 0.65 -3.42 -9.38
CA VAL A 46 1.37 -3.87 -8.18
C VAL A 46 0.60 -3.52 -6.90
N LEU A 47 0.16 -2.26 -6.78
CA LEU A 47 -0.43 -1.74 -5.56
C LEU A 47 -1.90 -2.18 -5.38
N MET A 48 -2.73 -2.16 -6.42
CA MET A 48 -4.16 -2.47 -6.28
C MET A 48 -4.42 -3.92 -5.84
N PRO A 49 -3.74 -4.95 -6.40
CA PRO A 49 -3.91 -6.32 -5.91
C PRO A 49 -3.58 -6.47 -4.42
N ARG A 50 -2.52 -5.80 -3.96
CA ARG A 50 -2.14 -5.79 -2.55
C ARG A 50 -3.22 -5.14 -1.67
N VAL A 51 -3.75 -4.00 -2.10
CA VAL A 51 -4.79 -3.27 -1.35
C VAL A 51 -6.05 -4.14 -1.23
N ARG A 52 -6.48 -4.78 -2.32
CA ARG A 52 -7.64 -5.70 -2.32
C ARG A 52 -7.42 -6.94 -1.44
N ASP A 53 -6.22 -7.51 -1.48
CA ASP A 53 -5.87 -8.66 -0.63
C ASP A 53 -5.94 -8.28 0.86
N CYS A 54 -5.35 -7.15 1.23
CA CYS A 54 -5.43 -6.62 2.59
C CYS A 54 -6.85 -6.26 3.02
N MET A 55 -7.67 -5.67 2.15
CA MET A 55 -9.10 -5.43 2.42
C MET A 55 -9.84 -6.75 2.69
N THR A 56 -9.58 -7.77 1.89
CA THR A 56 -10.21 -9.09 2.00
C THR A 56 -9.81 -9.78 3.31
N GLN A 57 -8.51 -9.84 3.61
CA GLN A 57 -8.02 -10.48 4.84
C GLN A 57 -8.47 -9.76 6.12
N ARG A 58 -8.64 -8.44 6.05
CA ARG A 58 -8.97 -7.62 7.23
C ARG A 58 -10.46 -7.30 7.36
N GLY A 59 -11.26 -7.56 6.31
CA GLY A 59 -12.68 -7.24 6.29
C GLY A 59 -12.97 -5.75 6.48
N HIS A 60 -12.04 -4.87 6.08
CA HIS A 60 -12.11 -3.44 6.37
C HIS A 60 -11.50 -2.63 5.21
N LEU A 61 -12.06 -1.45 4.93
CA LEU A 61 -11.48 -0.48 4.01
C LEU A 61 -10.26 0.19 4.65
N PRO A 62 -9.12 0.34 3.96
CA PRO A 62 -8.01 1.10 4.49
C PRO A 62 -8.38 2.58 4.57
N ASN A 63 -8.09 3.20 5.71
CA ASN A 63 -8.20 4.66 5.88
C ASN A 63 -6.95 5.36 5.36
N ILE A 64 -5.80 4.66 5.37
CA ILE A 64 -4.50 5.20 4.97
C ILE A 64 -3.77 4.16 4.12
N ILE A 65 -3.31 4.57 2.93
CA ILE A 65 -2.38 3.81 2.10
C ILE A 65 -1.07 4.60 2.05
N GLY A 66 -0.04 4.10 2.73
CA GLY A 66 1.26 4.76 2.83
C GLY A 66 2.24 4.21 1.79
N VAL A 67 2.82 5.11 0.97
CA VAL A 67 3.87 4.80 0.00
C VAL A 67 5.02 5.80 0.05
N ASN A 68 6.20 5.43 -0.45
CA ASN A 68 7.25 6.39 -0.76
C ASN A 68 6.91 7.13 -2.07
N PHE A 69 7.20 8.43 -2.14
CA PHE A 69 6.99 9.29 -3.32
C PHE A 69 5.57 9.19 -3.89
N TYR A 70 4.58 9.70 -3.17
CA TYR A 70 3.15 9.52 -3.46
C TYR A 70 2.72 9.95 -4.89
N ASP A 71 3.48 10.84 -5.52
CA ASP A 71 3.25 11.38 -6.86
C ASP A 71 3.88 10.52 -7.97
N LYS A 72 4.53 9.40 -7.63
CA LYS A 72 5.12 8.44 -8.56
C LYS A 72 4.30 7.15 -8.60
N GLY A 73 3.99 6.68 -9.81
CA GLY A 73 3.10 5.55 -10.04
C GLY A 73 1.63 5.95 -10.00
N ASP A 74 0.78 5.06 -9.50
CA ASP A 74 -0.68 5.16 -9.63
C ASP A 74 -1.42 5.20 -8.28
N LEU A 75 -0.76 5.64 -7.21
CA LEU A 75 -1.37 5.70 -5.86
C LEU A 75 -2.74 6.39 -5.88
N LEU A 76 -2.84 7.56 -6.51
CA LEU A 76 -4.09 8.33 -6.54
C LEU A 76 -5.20 7.58 -7.27
N ARG A 77 -4.88 6.89 -8.37
CA ARG A 77 -5.85 6.03 -9.08
C ARG A 77 -6.34 4.89 -8.18
N VAL A 78 -5.45 4.25 -7.42
CA VAL A 78 -5.82 3.21 -6.45
C VAL A 78 -6.74 3.75 -5.37
N VAL A 79 -6.42 4.93 -4.81
CA VAL A 79 -7.24 5.59 -3.80
C VAL A 79 -8.62 5.98 -4.35
N ASP A 80 -8.69 6.51 -5.56
CA ASP A 80 -9.95 6.87 -6.22
C ASP A 80 -10.86 5.63 -6.39
N GLU A 81 -10.28 4.50 -6.81
CA GLU A 81 -11.03 3.26 -7.00
C GLU A 81 -11.50 2.65 -5.68
N VAL A 82 -10.65 2.67 -4.64
CA VAL A 82 -11.04 2.23 -3.28
C VAL A 82 -12.18 3.08 -2.72
N ASN A 83 -12.21 4.37 -3.04
CA ASN A 83 -13.27 5.29 -2.63
C ASN A 83 -14.50 5.26 -3.58
N GLY A 84 -14.44 4.55 -4.71
CA GLY A 84 -15.53 4.48 -5.68
C GLY A 84 -15.82 5.79 -6.42
N VAL A 85 -14.81 6.67 -6.54
CA VAL A 85 -14.96 7.99 -7.21
C VAL A 85 -14.42 8.01 -8.63
N ARG A 86 -13.88 6.88 -9.12
CA ARG A 86 -13.45 6.68 -10.51
C ARG A 86 -13.43 5.21 -10.90
#